data_AF-X1CSI4-F1
#
_entry.id   AF-X1CSI4-F1
#
_cell.length_a   1.000
_cell.length_b   1.000
_cell.length_c   1.000
_cell.angle_alpha   90.00
_cell.angle_beta   90.00
_cell.angle_gamma   90.00
#
_symmetry.space_group_name_H-M   'P 1'
#
loop_
_entity.id
_entity.type
_entity.pdbx_description
1 polymer ?
#
loop_
_entity_poly.entity_id
_entity_poly.type
_entity_poly.pdbx_seq_one_letter_code
_entity_poly.pdbx_strand_id
1 'polypeptide(L)' 'MAEELLLAGLNALKEYVALHVVTCLIPAFLLAGAIVSFVSRETIIGYLGSA' A
#
# COMPACT_ATOMS: atom_id res chain seq x y z
N MET A 1 -29.02 21.63 -8.37
CA MET A 1 -28.60 21.84 -6.96
C MET A 1 -28.03 20.58 -6.32
N ALA A 2 -28.76 19.45 -6.28
CA ALA A 2 -28.23 18.21 -5.69
C ALA A 2 -27.15 17.50 -6.54
N GLU A 3 -27.22 17.64 -7.87
CA GLU A 3 -26.29 17.01 -8.80
C GLU A 3 -24.85 17.54 -8.66
N GLU A 4 -24.69 18.86 -8.50
CA GLU A 4 -23.37 19.48 -8.32
C GLU A 4 -22.70 19.08 -7.00
N LEU A 5 -23.50 18.88 -5.95
CA LEU A 5 -22.99 18.45 -4.64
C LEU A 5 -22.49 17.01 -4.67
N LEU A 6 -23.18 16.12 -5.40
CA LEU A 6 -22.75 14.74 -5.62
C LEU A 6 -21.45 14.69 -6.44
N LEU A 7 -21.33 15.48 -7.51
CA LEU A 7 -20.11 15.57 -8.32
C LEU A 7 -18.92 16.13 -7.52
N ALA A 8 -19.15 17.17 -6.71
CA ALA A 8 -18.12 17.75 -5.85
C ALA A 8 -17.65 16.76 -4.77
N GLY A 9 -18.59 16.04 -4.14
CA GLY A 9 -18.29 14.98 -3.17
C GLY A 9 -17.49 13.82 -3.78
N LEU A 10 -17.86 13.39 -5.00
CA LEU A 10 -17.14 12.33 -5.72
C LEU A 10 -15.72 12.76 -6.11
N ASN A 11 -15.54 14.03 -6.51
CA ASN A 11 -14.22 14.57 -6.85
C ASN A 11 -13.30 14.64 -5.62
N ALA A 12 -13.82 15.09 -4.47
CA ALA A 12 -13.07 15.12 -3.21
C ALA A 12 -12.69 13.70 -2.73
N LEU A 13 -13.60 12.73 -2.87
CA LEU A 13 -13.31 11.33 -2.54
C LEU A 13 -12.18 10.76 -3.41
N LYS A 14 -12.19 11.09 -4.69
CA LYS A 14 -11.18 10.62 -5.65
C LYS A 14 -9.79 11.15 -5.30
N GLU A 15 -9.67 12.44 -4.97
CA GLU A 15 -8.41 13.02 -4.49
C GLU A 15 -7.94 12.38 -3.18
N TYR A 16 -8.84 12.18 -2.22
CA TYR A 16 -8.51 11.54 -0.94
C TYR A 16 -8.00 10.10 -1.11
N VAL A 17 -8.69 9.28 -1.91
CA VAL A 17 -8.30 7.89 -2.15
C VAL A 17 -6.98 7.82 -2.91
N ALA A 18 -6.76 8.69 -3.90
CA ALA A 18 -5.50 8.74 -4.62
C ALA A 18 -4.33 9.06 -3.67
N LEU A 19 -4.47 10.08 -2.82
CA LEU A 19 -3.43 10.43 -1.87
C LEU A 19 -3.20 9.32 -0.84
N HIS A 20 -4.27 8.75 -0.28
CA HIS A 20 -4.19 7.68 0.71
C HIS A 20 -3.48 6.43 0.16
N VAL A 21 -3.89 5.96 -1.03
CA VAL A 21 -3.28 4.80 -1.67
C VAL A 21 -1.80 5.06 -1.94
N VAL A 22 -1.43 6.22 -2.50
CA VAL A 22 -0.03 6.54 -2.77
C VAL A 22 0.79 6.59 -1.47
N THR A 23 0.25 7.21 -0.41
CA THR A 23 0.95 7.30 0.88
C THR A 23 1.13 5.95 1.58
N CYS A 24 0.26 4.97 1.36
CA CYS A 24 0.35 3.64 1.95
C CYS A 24 1.13 2.65 1.08
N LEU A 25 1.03 2.78 -0.25
CA LEU A 25 1.59 1.83 -1.21
C LEU A 25 3.11 2.03 -1.39
N ILE A 26 3.58 3.29 -1.40
CA ILE A 26 5.01 3.61 -1.47
C ILE A 26 5.80 3.00 -0.31
N PRO A 27 5.46 3.23 0.97
CA PRO A 27 6.20 2.64 2.09
C PRO A 27 6.05 1.11 2.13
N ALA A 28 4.89 0.57 1.77
CA ALA A 28 4.70 -0.89 1.74
C ALA A 28 5.63 -1.58 0.72
N PHE A 29 5.77 -1.03 -0.49
CA PHE A 29 6.70 -1.57 -1.49
C PHE A 29 8.17 -1.43 -1.07
N LEU A 30 8.54 -0.31 -0.45
CA LEU A 30 9.89 -0.13 0.08
C LEU A 30 10.21 -1.13 1.19
N LEU A 31 9.27 -1.39 2.10
CA LEU A 31 9.44 -2.39 3.16
C LEU A 31 9.51 -3.81 2.61
N ALA A 32 8.64 -4.19 1.67
CA ALA A 32 8.69 -5.49 1.01
C ALA A 32 10.03 -5.69 0.27
N GLY A 33 10.50 -4.65 -0.44
CA GLY A 33 11.81 -4.61 -1.09
C GLY A 33 12.98 -4.76 -0.11
N ALA A 34 12.91 -4.07 1.05
CA ALA A 34 13.91 -4.20 2.08
C ALA A 34 13.95 -5.62 2.68
N ILE A 35 12.79 -6.20 2.97
CA ILE A 35 12.70 -7.57 3.51
C ILE A 35 13.31 -8.59 2.53
N VAL A 36 12.99 -8.51 1.24
CA VAL A 36 13.56 -9.45 0.25
C VAL A 36 15.07 -9.23 0.01
N SER A 37 15.58 -8.02 0.22
CA SER A 37 17.01 -7.71 0.05
C SER A 37 17.85 -8.04 1.27
N PHE A 38 17.31 -7.90 2.48
CA PHE A 38 18.05 -8.06 3.73
C PHE A 38 17.83 -9.42 4.41
N VAL A 39 16.72 -10.12 4.14
CA VAL A 39 16.47 -11.43 4.73
C VAL A 39 17.06 -12.53 3.84
N SER A 40 18.14 -13.16 4.32
CA SER A 40 18.75 -14.32 3.68
C SER A 40 17.75 -15.48 3.56
N ARG A 41 17.68 -16.10 2.37
CA ARG A 41 16.87 -17.30 2.10
C ARG A 41 17.02 -18.39 3.18
N GLU A 42 18.24 -18.54 3.70
CA GLU A 42 18.59 -19.46 4.79
C GLU A 42 17.76 -19.19 6.06
N THR A 43 17.65 -17.91 6.46
CA THR A 43 16.86 -17.45 7.59
C THR A 43 15.37 -17.61 7.33
N ILE A 44 14.90 -17.34 6.09
CA ILE A 44 13.49 -17.57 5.69
C ILE A 44 13.14 -19.05 5.80
N ILE A 45 14.01 -19.94 5.34
CA ILE A 45 13.80 -21.39 5.42
C ILE A 45 13.95 -21.88 6.87
N GLY A 46 14.82 -21.30 7.69
CA GLY A 46 14.95 -21.65 9.11
C GLY A 46 13.77 -21.21 9.99
N TYR A 47 13.08 -20.12 9.64
CA TYR A 47 11.94 -19.58 10.41
C TYR A 47 10.56 -19.95 9.84
N LEU A 48 10.43 -20.02 8.51
CA LEU A 48 9.18 -20.27 7.79
C LEU A 48 9.17 -21.64 7.08
N GLY A 49 10.33 -22.30 6.97
CA GLY A 49 10.40 -23.72 6.62
C GLY A 49 9.98 -24.55 7.82
N SER A 50 8.67 -24.68 7.98
CA SER A 50 8.13 -25.96 8.44
C SER A 50 8.65 -27.04 7.49
N ALA A 51 9.07 -28.15 8.08
CA ALA A 51 9.33 -29.47 7.48
C ALA A 51 8.76 -29.72 6.08
#